data_AF-A0A2P6P223-F1
#
_entry.id   AF-A0A2P6P223-F1
#
_cell.length_a   1.000
_cell.length_b   1.000
_cell.length_c   1.000
_cell.angle_alpha   90.00
_cell.angle_beta   90.00
_cell.angle_gamma   90.00
#
_symmetry.space_group_name_H-M   'P 1'
#
loop_
_entity.id
_entity.type
_entity.pdbx_description
1 polymer ?
#
loop_
_entity_poly.entity_id
_entity_poly.type
_entity_poly.pdbx_seq_one_letter_code
_entity_poly.pdbx_strand_id
1 'polypeptide(L)'
;MRDTRKWSVQQVTSFQEMPQCTRNHTVPGILFSTGGYTGNHFHEFADVVIPLYINSQKYDGEVQFLITDKRSWWITKDKAVLQGPSKYEAINIDEDVVHCFPITTVGLKRHPKDLILDPSLYSYSMKEIS
;
A
#
# COMPACT_ATOMS: atom_id res chain seq x y z
N MET A 1 0.77 -5.40 -22.62
CA MET A 1 1.06 -5.32 -21.17
C MET A 1 1.85 -4.03 -20.99
N ARG A 2 1.39 -3.07 -20.18
CA ARG A 2 2.21 -1.87 -19.89
C ARG A 2 3.14 -2.21 -18.73
N ASP A 3 4.39 -1.80 -18.87
CA ASP A 3 5.46 -2.07 -17.91
C ASP A 3 5.15 -1.40 -16.56
N THR A 4 5.28 -2.17 -15.48
CA THR A 4 5.23 -1.67 -14.10
C THR A 4 6.53 -0.97 -13.75
N ARG A 5 6.46 0.15 -13.02
CA ARG A 5 7.65 0.84 -12.54
C ARG A 5 8.44 -0.05 -11.57
N LYS A 6 9.73 -0.23 -11.83
CA LYS A 6 10.63 -0.94 -10.92
C LYS A 6 11.12 0.03 -9.84
N TRP A 7 10.91 -0.34 -8.59
CA TRP A 7 11.41 0.37 -7.42
C TRP A 7 12.65 -0.35 -6.85
N SER A 8 13.63 0.42 -6.39
CA SER A 8 14.84 -0.10 -5.74
C SER A 8 14.87 0.33 -4.27
N VAL A 9 15.32 -0.59 -3.42
CA VAL A 9 15.64 -0.27 -2.01
C VAL A 9 17.14 -0.08 -1.93
N GLN A 10 17.55 1.11 -1.49
CA GLN A 10 18.94 1.44 -1.26
C GLN A 10 19.15 1.72 0.22
N GLN A 11 20.14 1.07 0.80
CA GLN A 11 20.61 1.41 2.14
C GLN A 11 21.60 2.56 1.99
N VAL A 12 21.27 3.70 2.60
CA VAL A 12 22.14 4.88 2.61
C VAL A 12 23.10 4.77 3.79
N THR A 13 24.39 4.97 3.55
CA THR A 13 25.45 4.88 4.58
C THR A 13 25.84 6.23 5.16
N SER A 14 25.47 7.34 4.51
CA SER A 14 25.74 8.72 4.97
C SER A 14 24.49 9.60 4.87
N PHE A 15 24.24 10.41 5.91
CA PHE A 15 23.14 11.39 5.91
C PHE A 15 23.24 12.45 4.80
N GLN A 16 24.45 12.71 4.28
CA GLN A 16 24.67 13.64 3.16
C GLN A 16 24.18 13.12 1.81
N GLU A 17 24.07 11.79 1.66
CA GLU A 17 23.55 11.14 0.45
C GLU A 17 22.03 10.97 0.50
N MET A 18 21.41 11.20 1.67
CA MET A 18 19.97 11.05 1.84
C MET A 18 19.25 12.27 1.26
N PRO A 19 18.28 12.08 0.36
CA PRO A 19 17.50 13.19 -0.16
C PRO A 19 16.75 13.89 0.98
N GLN A 20 16.68 15.22 0.91
CA GLN A 20 15.94 16.01 1.89
C GLN A 20 14.44 15.73 1.75
N CYS A 21 13.77 15.53 2.88
CA CYS A 21 12.34 15.28 2.92
C CYS A 21 11.58 16.53 2.48
N THR A 22 10.81 16.44 1.39
CA THR A 22 9.85 17.48 1.02
C THR A 22 8.64 17.43 1.95
N ARG A 23 8.21 16.22 2.34
CA ARG A 23 7.12 15.99 3.28
C ARG A 23 7.51 14.95 4.32
N ASN A 24 7.27 15.27 5.58
CA ASN A 24 7.47 14.37 6.70
C ASN A 24 6.13 13.84 7.19
N HIS A 25 6.07 12.53 7.43
CA HIS A 25 4.90 11.85 7.95
C HIS A 25 5.20 11.25 9.31
N THR A 26 4.21 11.22 10.19
CA THR A 26 4.33 10.67 11.55
C THR A 26 3.78 9.24 11.67
N VAL A 27 3.06 8.78 10.65
CA VAL A 27 2.46 7.44 10.59
C VAL A 27 3.25 6.51 9.68
N PRO A 28 3.12 5.17 9.81
CA PRO A 28 3.66 4.20 8.86
C PRO A 28 3.18 4.43 7.41
N GLY A 29 4.02 4.07 6.44
CA GLY A 29 3.67 4.01 5.01
C GLY A 29 3.50 2.58 4.49
N ILE A 30 2.57 2.35 3.56
CA ILE A 30 2.51 1.13 2.75
C ILE A 30 2.55 1.51 1.27
N LEU A 31 3.59 1.07 0.57
CA LEU A 31 3.77 1.25 -0.87
C LEU A 31 3.29 0.04 -1.64
N PHE A 32 2.38 0.24 -2.59
CA PHE A 32 1.91 -0.81 -3.49
C PHE A 32 1.66 -0.28 -4.90
N SER A 33 1.71 -1.18 -5.89
CA SER A 33 1.45 -0.85 -7.29
C SER A 33 0.03 -1.23 -7.66
N THR A 34 -0.63 -0.35 -8.44
CA THR A 34 -1.89 -0.64 -9.13
C THR A 34 -1.65 -1.03 -10.60
N GLY A 35 -0.40 -1.27 -10.99
CA GLY A 35 0.00 -1.67 -12.34
C GLY A 35 -0.28 -3.16 -12.64
N GLY A 36 -0.16 -3.56 -13.91
CA GLY A 36 -0.17 -4.97 -14.32
C GLY A 36 -1.55 -5.63 -14.48
N TYR A 37 -2.45 -5.56 -13.50
CA TYR A 37 -3.67 -6.41 -13.46
C TYR A 37 -4.99 -5.72 -13.04
N THR A 38 -4.99 -4.40 -12.81
CA THR A 38 -6.24 -3.65 -12.55
C THR A 38 -7.06 -3.53 -13.84
N GLY A 39 -8.19 -4.24 -13.90
CA GLY A 39 -9.07 -4.32 -15.07
C GLY A 39 -10.02 -5.52 -15.01
N ASN A 40 -9.69 -6.54 -14.22
CA ASN A 40 -10.58 -7.62 -13.80
C ASN A 40 -10.80 -7.50 -12.28
N HIS A 41 -12.07 -7.53 -11.85
CA HIS A 41 -12.45 -7.44 -10.44
C HIS A 41 -11.74 -8.48 -9.56
N PHE A 42 -11.55 -9.72 -10.05
CA PHE A 42 -10.90 -10.75 -9.26
C PHE A 42 -9.47 -10.38 -8.87
N HIS A 43 -8.67 -9.91 -9.83
CA HIS A 43 -7.29 -9.49 -9.58
C HIS A 43 -7.22 -8.26 -8.68
N GLU A 44 -8.14 -7.31 -8.86
CA GLU A 44 -8.23 -6.14 -7.98
C GLU A 44 -8.41 -6.55 -6.52
N PHE A 45 -9.31 -7.50 -6.24
CA PHE A 45 -9.52 -7.99 -4.87
C PHE A 45 -8.38 -8.87 -4.35
N ALA A 46 -7.92 -9.83 -5.15
CA ALA A 46 -6.91 -10.81 -4.74
C ALA A 46 -5.51 -10.19 -4.58
N ASP A 47 -5.14 -9.30 -5.49
CA ASP A 47 -3.79 -8.76 -5.58
C ASP A 47 -3.59 -7.46 -4.80
N VAL A 48 -4.68 -6.70 -4.58
CA VAL A 48 -4.63 -5.37 -3.95
C VAL A 48 -5.53 -5.29 -2.72
N VAL A 49 -6.86 -5.43 -2.85
CA VAL A 49 -7.78 -5.12 -1.74
C VAL A 49 -7.54 -5.98 -0.51
N ILE A 50 -7.61 -7.30 -0.64
CA ILE A 50 -7.48 -8.22 0.50
C ILE A 50 -6.11 -8.08 1.17
N PRO A 51 -4.98 -8.14 0.43
CA PRO A 51 -3.67 -7.92 1.03
C PRO A 51 -3.54 -6.53 1.68
N LEU A 52 -4.12 -5.48 1.10
CA LEU A 52 -4.05 -4.13 1.68
C LEU A 52 -4.74 -4.08 3.05
N TYR A 53 -5.94 -4.64 3.18
CA TYR A 53 -6.66 -4.71 4.46
C TYR A 53 -5.85 -5.47 5.52
N ILE A 54 -5.32 -6.65 5.18
CA ILE A 54 -4.49 -7.44 6.09
C ILE A 54 -3.25 -6.66 6.57
N ASN A 55 -2.54 -6.01 5.64
CA ASN A 55 -1.29 -5.33 5.95
C ASN A 55 -1.50 -4.00 6.72
N SER A 56 -2.70 -3.43 6.64
CA SER A 56 -3.07 -2.16 7.27
C SER A 56 -3.80 -2.31 8.60
N GLN A 57 -4.49 -3.43 8.84
CA GLN A 57 -5.36 -3.64 10.01
C GLN A 57 -4.64 -3.36 11.34
N LYS A 58 -3.38 -3.77 11.47
CA LYS A 58 -2.56 -3.58 12.67
C LYS A 58 -2.30 -2.10 13.03
N TYR A 59 -2.59 -1.17 12.12
CA TYR A 59 -2.37 0.27 12.32
C TYR A 59 -3.65 1.03 12.70
N ASP A 60 -4.81 0.37 12.76
CA ASP A 60 -6.10 1.00 13.17
C ASP A 60 -6.40 2.33 12.43
N GLY A 61 -6.17 2.33 11.12
CA GLY A 61 -6.34 3.50 10.26
C GLY A 61 -5.20 4.53 10.28
N GLU A 62 -4.25 4.42 11.22
CA GLU A 62 -3.06 5.28 11.34
C GLU A 62 -1.96 4.82 10.37
N VAL A 63 -2.25 4.79 9.07
CA VAL A 63 -1.31 4.34 8.04
C VAL A 63 -1.53 5.10 6.74
N GLN A 64 -0.46 5.58 6.11
CA GLN A 64 -0.51 6.29 4.85
C GLN A 64 -0.29 5.32 3.68
N PHE A 65 -1.21 5.32 2.72
CA PHE A 65 -1.04 4.57 1.48
C PHE A 65 -0.25 5.36 0.44
N LEU A 66 0.70 4.68 -0.19
CA LEU A 66 1.54 5.17 -1.28
C LEU A 66 1.27 4.30 -2.51
N ILE A 67 0.85 4.92 -3.60
CA ILE A 67 0.44 4.22 -4.83
C ILE A 67 1.39 4.61 -5.97
N THR A 68 1.90 3.61 -6.68
CA THR A 68 2.66 3.74 -7.94
C THR A 68 1.91 3.05 -9.08
N ASP A 69 2.27 3.37 -10.32
CA ASP A 69 1.60 2.93 -11.54
C ASP A 69 0.11 3.31 -11.53
N LYS A 70 -0.16 4.52 -11.04
CA LYS A 70 -1.51 5.03 -10.77
C LYS A 70 -2.33 5.12 -12.05
N ARG A 71 -3.48 4.43 -12.08
CA ARG A 71 -4.52 4.67 -13.09
C ARG A 71 -5.51 5.71 -12.59
N SER A 72 -5.73 6.77 -13.36
CA SER A 72 -6.60 7.89 -13.00
C SER A 72 -8.04 7.48 -12.66
N TRP A 73 -8.56 6.39 -13.22
CA TRP A 73 -9.90 5.87 -12.91
C TRP A 73 -9.98 5.07 -11.59
N TRP A 74 -8.85 4.58 -11.07
CA TRP A 74 -8.82 3.67 -9.91
C TRP A 74 -9.08 4.42 -8.60
N ILE A 75 -8.49 5.60 -8.40
CA ILE A 75 -8.69 6.36 -7.15
C ILE A 75 -10.16 6.75 -6.92
N THR A 76 -10.88 7.09 -7.98
CA THR A 76 -12.29 7.47 -7.85
C THR A 76 -13.18 6.26 -7.56
N LYS A 77 -12.88 5.11 -8.18
CA LYS A 77 -13.63 3.87 -7.99
C LYS A 77 -13.38 3.26 -6.60
N ASP A 78 -12.13 3.27 -6.16
CA ASP A 78 -11.66 2.54 -4.99
C ASP A 78 -11.42 3.45 -3.78
N LYS A 79 -11.95 4.68 -3.82
CA LYS A 79 -11.94 5.59 -2.67
C LYS A 79 -12.49 4.91 -1.41
N ALA A 80 -13.57 4.14 -1.54
CA ALA A 80 -14.13 3.36 -0.43
C ALA A 80 -13.18 2.25 0.07
N VAL A 81 -12.45 1.62 -0.84
CA VAL A 81 -11.46 0.58 -0.50
C VAL A 81 -10.27 1.15 0.27
N LEU A 82 -9.86 2.38 -0.06
CA LEU A 82 -8.72 3.05 0.56
C LEU A 82 -9.09 3.77 1.88
N GLN A 83 -10.32 4.28 1.99
CA GLN A 83 -10.77 5.03 3.17
C GLN A 83 -11.21 4.16 4.35
N GLY A 84 -11.53 2.88 4.12
CA GLY A 84 -11.80 1.94 5.22
C GLY A 84 -10.57 1.70 6.09
N PRO A 85 -9.45 1.23 5.52
CA PRO A 85 -8.27 0.84 6.28
C PRO A 85 -7.28 1.99 6.59
N SER A 86 -7.53 3.20 6.09
CA SER A 86 -6.70 4.38 6.35
C SER A 86 -7.55 5.64 6.55
N LYS A 87 -7.16 6.46 7.54
CA LYS A 87 -7.76 7.78 7.79
C LYS A 87 -7.20 8.87 6.85
N TYR A 88 -6.22 8.55 6.01
CA TYR A 88 -5.49 9.49 5.16
C TYR A 88 -5.81 9.29 3.68
N GLU A 89 -5.75 10.37 2.91
CA GLU A 89 -5.85 10.26 1.46
C GLU A 89 -4.60 9.59 0.88
N ALA A 90 -4.78 8.62 0.00
CA ALA A 90 -3.66 7.92 -0.62
C ALA A 90 -2.80 8.86 -1.48
N ILE A 91 -1.48 8.73 -1.36
CA ILE A 91 -0.51 9.57 -2.06
C ILE A 91 -0.07 8.85 -3.34
N ASN A 92 0.00 9.61 -4.43
CA ASN A 92 0.63 9.17 -5.66
C ASN A 92 2.14 9.38 -5.57
N ILE A 93 2.91 8.30 -5.46
CA ILE A 93 4.37 8.40 -5.32
C ILE A 93 5.09 8.53 -6.67
N ASP A 94 4.36 8.53 -7.79
CA ASP A 94 4.96 8.75 -9.10
C ASP A 94 5.32 10.23 -9.36
N GLU A 95 4.96 11.13 -8.45
CA GLU A 95 5.30 12.56 -8.47
C GLU A 95 6.72 12.79 -7.90
N ASP A 96 7.40 13.85 -8.37
CA ASP A 96 8.77 14.21 -7.96
C ASP A 96 8.81 14.88 -6.57
N VAL A 97 8.31 14.18 -5.54
CA VAL A 97 8.25 14.65 -4.15
C VAL A 97 8.86 13.60 -3.22
N VAL A 98 9.77 14.03 -2.33
CA VAL A 98 10.40 13.13 -1.36
C VAL A 98 9.54 13.05 -0.10
N HIS A 99 8.99 11.87 0.16
CA HIS A 99 8.21 11.57 1.37
C HIS A 99 9.02 10.74 2.35
N CYS A 100 9.09 11.19 3.60
CA CYS A 100 9.79 10.51 4.68
C CYS A 100 8.80 9.96 5.70
N PHE A 101 9.01 8.71 6.08
CA PHE A 101 8.17 7.96 7.01
C PHE A 101 9.05 7.33 8.10
N PRO A 102 8.54 7.17 9.33
CA PRO A 102 9.26 6.46 10.38
C PRO A 102 9.45 4.96 10.03
N ILE A 103 8.50 4.38 9.30
CA ILE A 103 8.55 3.01 8.81
C ILE A 103 7.73 2.89 7.52
N THR A 104 8.25 2.16 6.55
CA THR A 104 7.54 1.89 5.29
C THR A 104 7.58 0.40 4.96
N THR A 105 6.41 -0.16 4.64
CA THR A 105 6.30 -1.50 4.05
C THR A 105 6.25 -1.35 2.52
N VAL A 106 7.15 -2.02 1.81
CA VAL A 106 7.20 -2.01 0.34
C VAL A 106 6.61 -3.31 -0.21
N GLY A 107 5.56 -3.16 -1.02
CA GLY A 107 4.76 -4.27 -1.53
C GLY A 107 3.68 -4.73 -0.56
N LEU A 108 2.77 -5.56 -1.06
CA LEU A 108 1.74 -6.21 -0.25
C LEU A 108 2.15 -7.66 -0.01
N LYS A 109 2.27 -8.04 1.26
CA LYS A 109 2.54 -9.44 1.59
C LYS A 109 1.30 -10.26 1.28
N ARG A 110 1.42 -11.19 0.32
CA ARG A 110 0.37 -12.16 -0.02
C ARG A 110 0.58 -13.44 0.78
N HIS A 111 -0.51 -14.12 1.12
CA HIS A 111 -0.41 -15.49 1.60
C HIS A 111 -0.02 -16.44 0.45
N PRO A 112 0.74 -17.52 0.73
CA PRO A 112 1.21 -18.45 -0.29
C PRO A 112 0.09 -19.32 -0.92
N LYS A 113 -1.14 -19.23 -0.40
CA LYS A 113 -2.34 -19.80 -1.05
C LYS A 113 -3.24 -18.63 -1.41
N ASP A 114 -3.51 -18.46 -2.70
CA ASP A 114 -4.39 -17.41 -3.20
C ASP A 114 -5.72 -17.42 -2.42
N LEU A 115 -6.14 -16.25 -1.94
CA LEU A 115 -7.44 -16.01 -1.28
C LEU A 115 -7.71 -16.80 0.02
N ILE A 116 -6.72 -17.47 0.61
CA ILE A 116 -6.87 -18.10 1.93
C ILE A 116 -6.33 -17.16 3.00
N LEU A 117 -7.24 -16.53 3.74
CA LEU A 117 -6.95 -15.91 5.01
C LEU A 117 -6.87 -17.03 6.04
N ASP A 118 -5.67 -17.35 6.53
CA ASP A 118 -5.52 -18.26 7.65
C ASP A 118 -5.76 -17.47 8.95
N PRO A 119 -6.88 -17.69 9.65
CA PRO A 119 -7.19 -16.97 10.89
C PRO A 119 -6.26 -17.35 12.05
N SER A 120 -5.37 -18.34 11.87
CA SER A 120 -4.34 -18.68 12.86
C SER A 120 -3.04 -17.91 12.64
N LEU A 121 -2.83 -17.32 11.45
CA LEU A 121 -1.68 -16.47 11.11
C LEU A 121 -1.96 -14.98 11.37
N TYR A 122 -3.22 -14.63 11.62
CA TYR A 122 -3.64 -13.30 12.05
C TYR A 122 -4.43 -13.46 13.34
N SER A 123 -4.08 -12.72 14.40
CA SER A 123 -4.72 -12.85 15.71
C SER A 123 -6.18 -12.38 15.76
N TYR A 124 -6.79 -12.00 14.63
CA TYR A 124 -8.09 -11.36 14.59
C TYR A 124 -8.98 -11.92 13.46
N SER A 125 -10.24 -12.16 13.81
CA SER A 125 -11.25 -12.82 12.97
C SER A 125 -12.00 -11.81 12.10
N MET A 126 -12.32 -12.18 10.85
CA MET A 126 -13.20 -11.37 9.97
C MET A 126 -14.61 -11.12 10.53
N LYS A 127 -15.00 -11.81 11.61
CA LYS A 127 -16.26 -11.55 12.33
C LYS A 127 -16.28 -10.20 13.05
N GLU A 128 -15.13 -9.55 13.23
CA GLU A 128 -15.07 -8.21 13.85
C GLU A 128 -15.20 -7.07 12.83
N ILE A 129 -15.53 -7.39 11.57
CA ILE A 129 -15.71 -6.44 10.46
C ILE A 129 -17.20 -6.28 10.12
N SER A 130 -18.09 -6.34 11.13
CA SER A 130 -19.54 -6.13 10.99
C SER A 130 -19.99 -4.84 11.64
#